data_AF-A0A3P7IJY7-F1
#
_entry.id   AF-A0A3P7IJY7-F1
#
_cell.length_a   1.000
_cell.length_b   1.000
_cell.length_c   1.000
_cell.angle_alpha   90.00
_cell.angle_beta   90.00
_cell.angle_gamma   90.00
#
_symmetry.space_group_name_H-M   'P 1'
#
loop_
_entity.id
_entity.type
_entity.pdbx_description
1 polymer ?
#
loop_
_entity_poly.entity_id
_entity_poly.type
_entity_poly.pdbx_seq_one_letter_code
_entity_poly.pdbx_strand_id
1 'polypeptide(L)'
;MNEYATLLLTEYARNLTASSKQALVQLASLANETEDTGPRVVSLARGALKYLDDESCDVRVTVLKVLSAPNLLTRLVLSTQDPDFPIDCLVRIFIARFDSFEAVADNAEKLWYDSSFHLKPEMAEPLIDKCVSGVAFVRESAANATSAFVQEIVISMPVLLNKLDDVYTDLAQIRPAVYDEVGRVVMESRDEWARRSGVGLVLGRLAEHVRVGDAMRFIKLVAPHGLADRSAECRNGMRNAAVEVIRKHGKDIMPELLPFLENLSDATPNGGEHDNLRQGLVVLLGTLAQYLD
;
A
#
# COMPACT_ATOMS: atom_id res chain seq x y z
N MET A 1 21.71 9.63 20.93
CA MET A 1 20.42 8.93 21.08
C MET A 1 19.93 8.37 19.74
N ASN A 2 19.80 9.17 18.68
CA ASN A 2 19.26 8.71 17.39
C ASN A 2 20.13 7.64 16.68
N GLU A 3 21.44 7.88 16.56
CA GLU A 3 22.38 6.88 16.00
C GLU A 3 22.42 5.60 16.84
N TYR A 4 22.36 5.75 18.17
CA TYR A 4 22.36 4.63 19.10
C TYR A 4 21.09 3.78 19.00
N ALA A 5 19.91 4.42 18.89
CA ALA A 5 18.64 3.73 18.67
C ALA A 5 18.65 2.93 17.36
N THR A 6 19.15 3.56 16.29
CA THR A 6 19.28 2.92 14.97
C THR A 6 20.21 1.72 15.03
N LEU A 7 21.37 1.84 15.70
CA LEU A 7 22.32 0.74 15.88
C LEU A 7 21.69 -0.42 16.68
N LEU A 8 21.00 -0.13 17.79
CA LEU A 8 20.34 -1.15 18.59
C LEU A 8 19.22 -1.87 17.83
N LEU A 9 18.40 -1.13 17.07
CA LEU A 9 17.34 -1.72 16.25
C LEU A 9 17.93 -2.59 15.13
N THR A 10 19.00 -2.12 14.49
CA THR A 10 19.70 -2.89 13.44
C THR A 10 20.29 -4.17 14.01
N GLU A 11 20.94 -4.09 15.17
CA GLU A 11 21.53 -5.24 15.83
C GLU A 11 20.46 -6.24 16.28
N TYR A 12 19.35 -5.74 16.84
CA TYR A 12 18.23 -6.59 17.22
C TYR A 12 17.60 -7.27 15.99
N ALA A 13 17.36 -6.54 14.89
CA ALA A 13 16.79 -7.12 13.68
C ALA A 13 17.68 -8.21 13.06
N ARG A 14 19.01 -8.08 13.16
CA ARG A 14 19.96 -9.08 12.64
C ARG A 14 20.03 -10.34 13.50
N ASN A 15 20.08 -10.18 14.82
CA ASN A 15 20.52 -11.24 15.73
C ASN A 15 19.46 -11.64 16.78
N LEU A 16 18.33 -10.93 16.85
CA LEU A 16 17.22 -11.13 17.78
C LEU A 16 17.63 -11.32 19.24
N THR A 17 18.74 -10.69 19.67
CA THR A 17 19.31 -10.93 20.99
C THR A 17 18.45 -10.32 22.10
N ALA A 18 18.33 -11.05 23.22
CA ALA A 18 17.61 -10.56 24.40
C ALA A 18 18.20 -9.26 24.94
N SER A 19 19.53 -9.12 24.90
CA SER A 19 20.24 -7.91 25.37
C SER A 19 19.90 -6.69 24.52
N SER A 20 19.91 -6.80 23.19
CA SER A 20 19.54 -5.69 22.30
C SER A 20 18.07 -5.30 22.48
N LYS A 21 17.17 -6.29 22.63
CA LYS A 21 15.77 -6.04 22.96
C LYS A 21 15.59 -5.28 24.27
N GLN A 22 16.26 -5.72 25.33
CA GLN A 22 16.17 -5.07 26.64
C GLN A 22 16.71 -3.63 26.57
N ALA A 23 17.81 -3.41 25.86
CA ALA A 23 18.38 -2.07 25.66
C ALA A 23 17.41 -1.15 24.88
N LEU A 24 16.72 -1.67 23.86
CA LEU A 24 15.71 -0.92 23.11
C LEU A 24 14.53 -0.49 23.99
N VAL A 25 14.01 -1.41 24.81
CA VAL A 25 12.92 -1.13 25.75
C VAL A 25 13.35 -0.08 26.78
N GLN A 26 14.55 -0.19 27.34
CA GLN A 26 15.10 0.79 28.27
C GLN A 26 15.27 2.16 27.63
N LEU A 27 15.80 2.21 26.40
CA LEU A 27 15.98 3.46 25.67
C LEU A 27 14.64 4.15 25.40
N ALA A 28 13.61 3.40 25.00
CA ALA A 28 12.27 3.95 24.79
C ALA A 28 11.60 4.39 26.09
N SER A 29 11.81 3.67 27.20
CA SER A 29 11.35 4.10 28.53
C SER A 29 11.96 5.45 28.91
N LEU A 30 13.28 5.56 28.82
CA LEU A 30 14.01 6.80 29.14
C LEU A 30 13.57 7.95 28.22
N ALA A 31 13.37 7.70 26.93
CA ALA A 31 12.87 8.70 26.00
C ALA A 31 11.41 9.08 26.29
N ASN A 32 10.61 8.18 26.85
CA ASN A 32 9.23 8.48 27.22
C ASN A 32 9.15 9.31 28.51
N GLU A 33 10.03 9.02 29.48
CA GLU A 33 10.13 9.72 30.78
C GLU A 33 10.50 11.20 30.66
N THR A 34 11.19 11.61 29.58
CA THR A 34 11.49 13.03 29.35
C THR A 34 10.27 13.85 28.95
N GLU A 35 9.17 13.19 28.56
CA GLU A 35 7.99 13.78 27.94
C GLU A 35 8.27 14.64 26.68
N ASP A 36 9.49 14.54 26.14
CA ASP A 36 9.96 15.35 25.02
C ASP A 36 9.26 14.95 23.71
N THR A 37 8.84 15.95 22.95
CA THR A 37 8.26 15.79 21.60
C THR A 37 9.17 16.34 20.50
N GLY A 38 10.39 16.72 20.87
CA GLY A 38 11.40 17.26 19.99
C GLY A 38 11.96 16.22 19.01
N PRO A 39 12.80 16.68 18.06
CA PRO A 39 13.27 15.88 16.92
C PRO A 39 13.96 14.56 17.30
N ARG A 40 14.57 14.49 18.50
CA ARG A 40 15.28 13.29 18.96
C ARG A 40 14.33 12.14 19.25
N VAL A 41 13.24 12.40 19.98
CA VAL A 41 12.24 11.37 20.33
C VAL A 41 11.41 11.00 19.10
N VAL A 42 11.03 12.00 18.30
CA VAL A 42 10.35 11.79 17.01
C VAL A 42 11.19 10.90 16.09
N SER A 43 12.48 11.17 15.95
CA SER A 43 13.35 10.36 15.10
C SER A 43 13.56 8.94 15.65
N LEU A 44 13.55 8.76 16.98
CA LEU A 44 13.58 7.43 17.58
C LEU A 44 12.31 6.65 17.23
N ALA A 45 11.13 7.26 17.41
CA ALA A 45 9.86 6.64 17.07
C ALA A 45 9.77 6.32 15.57
N ARG A 46 10.17 7.26 14.70
CA ARG A 46 10.24 7.06 13.25
C ARG A 46 11.23 5.96 12.86
N GLY A 47 12.38 5.89 13.54
CA GLY A 47 13.36 4.82 13.38
C GLY A 47 12.75 3.45 13.70
N ALA A 48 12.04 3.33 14.83
CA ALA A 48 11.33 2.11 15.20
C ALA A 48 10.22 1.74 14.19
N LEU A 49 9.38 2.69 13.80
CA LEU A 49 8.29 2.50 12.83
C LEU A 49 8.76 1.96 11.47
N LYS A 50 10.01 2.20 11.06
CA LYS A 50 10.57 1.61 9.83
C LYS A 50 10.73 0.09 9.91
N TYR A 51 10.94 -0.45 11.10
CA TYR A 51 11.06 -1.90 11.32
C TYR A 51 9.71 -2.62 11.35
N LEU A 52 8.59 -1.92 11.17
CA LEU A 52 7.32 -2.57 10.81
C LEU A 52 7.32 -3.13 9.39
N ASP A 53 8.29 -2.73 8.56
CA ASP A 53 8.50 -3.27 7.22
C ASP A 53 9.48 -4.48 7.24
N ASP A 54 9.98 -4.90 8.41
CA ASP A 54 10.94 -6.01 8.57
C ASP A 54 10.28 -7.38 8.33
N GLU A 55 10.98 -8.31 7.67
CA GLU A 55 10.45 -9.65 7.35
C GLU A 55 10.16 -10.48 8.60
N SER A 56 10.93 -10.27 9.68
CA SER A 56 10.74 -11.00 10.94
C SER A 56 9.56 -10.45 11.74
N CYS A 57 8.53 -11.29 11.93
CA CYS A 57 7.38 -10.93 12.76
C CYS A 57 7.77 -10.62 14.21
N ASP A 58 8.82 -11.25 14.76
CA ASP A 58 9.34 -10.97 16.10
C ASP A 58 9.90 -9.55 16.24
N VAL A 59 10.54 -9.04 15.19
CA VAL A 59 11.01 -7.65 15.12
C VAL A 59 9.79 -6.72 15.15
N ARG A 60 8.80 -6.96 14.28
CA ARG A 60 7.58 -6.14 14.20
C ARG A 60 6.82 -6.11 15.53
N VAL A 61 6.61 -7.27 16.17
CA VAL A 61 5.99 -7.36 17.50
C VAL A 61 6.79 -6.58 18.54
N THR A 62 8.12 -6.70 18.53
CA THR A 62 8.97 -5.99 19.49
C THR A 62 8.91 -4.47 19.30
N VAL A 63 8.91 -4.00 18.05
CA VAL A 63 8.75 -2.57 17.71
C VAL A 63 7.42 -2.05 18.22
N LEU A 64 6.32 -2.76 17.98
CA LEU A 64 4.99 -2.36 18.48
C LEU A 64 4.97 -2.25 20.01
N LYS A 65 5.59 -3.20 20.71
CA LYS A 65 5.72 -3.16 22.19
C LYS A 65 6.56 -1.99 22.68
N VAL A 66 7.67 -1.69 22.00
CA VAL A 66 8.52 -0.52 22.31
C VAL A 66 7.74 0.77 22.13
N LEU A 67 6.95 0.88 21.06
CA LEU A 67 6.13 2.04 20.77
C LEU A 67 4.88 2.15 21.67
N SER A 68 4.49 1.07 22.34
CA SER A 68 3.38 1.02 23.31
C SER A 68 3.71 1.59 24.69
N ALA A 69 4.86 2.27 24.83
CA ALA A 69 5.16 2.99 26.06
C ALA A 69 4.04 4.01 26.38
N PRO A 70 3.54 4.09 27.63
CA PRO A 70 2.35 4.86 27.95
C PRO A 70 2.43 6.31 27.47
N ASN A 71 1.41 6.75 26.73
CA ASN A 71 1.27 8.09 26.15
C ASN A 71 2.37 8.52 25.17
N LEU A 72 3.35 7.66 24.83
CA LEU A 72 4.47 8.05 23.97
C LEU A 72 3.96 8.49 22.59
N LEU A 73 3.31 7.59 21.85
CA LEU A 73 2.86 7.93 20.50
C LEU A 73 1.71 8.94 20.51
N THR A 74 0.78 8.87 21.47
CA THR A 74 -0.28 9.88 21.62
C THR A 74 0.30 11.29 21.77
N ARG A 75 1.28 11.47 22.66
CA ARG A 75 1.95 12.76 22.88
C ARG A 75 2.70 13.21 21.62
N LEU A 76 3.42 12.31 20.95
CA LEU A 76 4.14 12.66 19.73
C LEU A 76 3.18 13.05 18.59
N VAL A 77 2.10 12.30 18.38
CA VAL A 77 1.11 12.58 17.33
C VAL A 77 0.38 13.91 17.56
N LEU A 78 0.14 14.31 18.82
CA LEU A 78 -0.60 15.52 19.17
C LEU A 78 0.27 16.78 19.29
N SER A 79 1.56 16.65 19.64
CA SER A 79 2.35 17.80 20.11
C SER A 79 3.75 17.90 19.51
N THR A 80 4.07 17.08 18.50
CA THR A 80 5.31 17.25 17.74
C THR A 80 5.29 18.52 16.88
N GLN A 81 6.48 19.05 16.60
CA GLN A 81 6.69 20.13 15.61
C GLN A 81 6.99 19.59 14.20
N ASP A 82 7.14 18.27 14.03
CA ASP A 82 7.30 17.62 12.73
C ASP A 82 5.90 17.41 12.10
N PRO A 83 5.53 18.18 11.06
CA PRO A 83 4.18 18.11 10.49
C PRO A 83 3.87 16.77 9.80
N ASP A 84 4.89 16.04 9.37
CA ASP A 84 4.73 14.80 8.60
C ASP A 84 4.64 13.56 9.51
N PHE A 85 5.20 13.64 10.72
CA PHE A 85 5.23 12.50 11.65
C PHE A 85 3.84 11.96 12.02
N PRO A 86 2.83 12.78 12.36
CA PRO A 86 1.54 12.27 12.80
C PRO A 86 0.88 11.35 11.77
N ILE A 87 0.85 11.75 10.49
CA ILE A 87 0.22 10.95 9.43
C ILE A 87 1.06 9.70 9.11
N ASP A 88 2.39 9.80 9.01
CA ASP A 88 3.26 8.62 8.79
C ASP A 88 3.10 7.60 9.93
N CYS A 89 3.04 8.06 11.18
CA CYS A 89 2.81 7.21 12.34
C CYS A 89 1.45 6.50 12.26
N LEU A 90 0.36 7.25 12.04
CA LEU A 90 -0.99 6.68 11.96
C LEU A 90 -1.09 5.67 10.81
N VAL A 91 -0.57 5.97 9.63
CA VAL A 91 -0.61 5.08 8.46
C VAL A 91 0.13 3.77 8.74
N ARG A 92 1.34 3.84 9.33
CA ARG A 92 2.14 2.64 9.61
C ARG A 92 1.51 1.75 10.68
N ILE A 93 1.02 2.33 11.77
CA ILE A 93 0.35 1.54 12.82
C ILE A 93 -0.97 0.97 12.28
N PHE A 94 -1.73 1.74 11.51
CA PHE A 94 -2.98 1.28 10.92
C PHE A 94 -2.75 0.09 9.98
N ILE A 95 -1.74 0.15 9.11
CA ILE A 95 -1.38 -0.97 8.23
C ILE A 95 -0.97 -2.21 9.04
N ALA A 96 -0.20 -2.04 10.13
CA ALA A 96 0.23 -3.14 10.98
C ALA A 96 -0.93 -3.91 11.63
N ARG A 97 -2.13 -3.31 11.76
CA ARG A 97 -3.36 -3.99 12.20
C ARG A 97 -3.84 -5.07 11.22
N PHE A 98 -3.36 -5.03 9.98
CA PHE A 98 -3.69 -5.97 8.91
C PHE A 98 -2.49 -6.83 8.51
N ASP A 99 -1.51 -6.99 9.41
CA ASP A 99 -0.41 -7.93 9.23
C ASP A 99 -0.94 -9.37 9.13
N SER A 100 -0.30 -10.21 8.32
CA SER A 100 -0.70 -11.61 8.15
C SER A 100 -0.42 -12.47 9.40
N PHE A 101 0.46 -12.00 10.28
CA PHE A 101 0.73 -12.65 11.56
C PHE A 101 -0.15 -12.03 12.65
N GLU A 102 -1.05 -12.84 13.20
CA GLU A 102 -2.00 -12.45 14.25
C GLU A 102 -1.34 -11.72 15.42
N ALA A 103 -0.18 -12.22 15.88
CA ALA A 103 0.56 -11.56 16.97
C ALA A 103 0.98 -10.11 16.64
N VAL A 104 1.30 -9.79 15.39
CA VAL A 104 1.62 -8.42 14.97
C VAL A 104 0.33 -7.59 14.92
N ALA A 105 -0.71 -8.12 14.26
CA ALA A 105 -2.00 -7.47 14.13
C ALA A 105 -2.61 -7.10 15.50
N ASP A 106 -2.63 -8.04 16.45
CA ASP A 106 -3.17 -7.84 17.80
C ASP A 106 -2.41 -6.76 18.58
N ASN A 107 -1.08 -6.76 18.49
CA ASN A 107 -0.26 -5.74 19.17
C ASN A 107 -0.47 -4.35 18.54
N ALA A 108 -0.63 -4.28 17.22
CA ALA A 108 -0.90 -3.03 16.51
C ALA A 108 -2.30 -2.50 16.81
N GLU A 109 -3.30 -3.40 16.88
CA GLU A 109 -4.67 -3.04 17.20
C GLU A 109 -4.80 -2.54 18.63
N LYS A 110 -4.18 -3.23 19.59
CA LYS A 110 -4.08 -2.76 20.97
C LYS A 110 -3.43 -1.38 21.05
N LEU A 111 -2.28 -1.19 20.40
CA LEU A 111 -1.59 0.10 20.38
C LEU A 111 -2.46 1.22 19.79
N TRP A 112 -3.18 0.92 18.71
CA TRP A 112 -4.08 1.88 18.05
C TRP A 112 -5.17 2.39 18.99
N TYR A 113 -5.87 1.47 19.68
CA TYR A 113 -6.96 1.84 20.59
C TYR A 113 -6.45 2.43 21.92
N ASP A 114 -5.39 1.86 22.51
CA ASP A 114 -4.78 2.38 23.75
C ASP A 114 -4.26 3.82 23.54
N SER A 115 -3.81 4.15 22.32
CA SER A 115 -3.38 5.50 21.95
C SER A 115 -4.53 6.44 21.55
N SER A 116 -5.77 5.96 21.52
CA SER A 116 -6.96 6.68 21.04
C SER A 116 -6.77 7.24 19.62
N PHE A 117 -6.17 6.45 18.73
CA PHE A 117 -5.97 6.86 17.34
C PHE A 117 -7.25 6.77 16.53
N HIS A 118 -7.38 7.70 15.60
CA HIS A 118 -8.52 7.84 14.70
C HIS A 118 -8.01 7.97 13.27
N LEU A 119 -8.76 7.39 12.34
CA LEU A 119 -8.50 7.57 10.92
C LEU A 119 -8.70 9.05 10.53
N LYS A 120 -7.90 9.51 9.58
CA LYS A 120 -7.96 10.89 9.07
C LYS A 120 -7.99 10.88 7.53
N PRO A 121 -8.74 11.78 6.88
CA PRO A 121 -8.77 11.86 5.40
C PRO A 121 -7.38 11.97 4.76
N GLU A 122 -6.44 12.64 5.41
CA GLU A 122 -5.06 12.84 4.97
C GLU A 122 -4.25 11.53 4.87
N MET A 123 -4.76 10.43 5.44
CA MET A 123 -4.16 9.10 5.32
C MET A 123 -4.40 8.45 3.95
N ALA A 124 -5.33 8.98 3.14
CA ALA A 124 -5.74 8.38 1.87
C ALA A 124 -4.57 8.17 0.90
N GLU A 125 -3.80 9.22 0.57
CA GLU A 125 -2.67 9.09 -0.35
C GLU A 125 -1.50 8.27 0.23
N PRO A 126 -1.06 8.50 1.49
CA PRO A 126 -0.01 7.68 2.10
C PRO A 126 -0.35 6.18 2.17
N LEU A 127 -1.63 5.82 2.32
CA LEU A 127 -2.08 4.43 2.24
C LEU A 127 -1.86 3.84 0.85
N ILE A 128 -2.17 4.59 -0.21
CA ILE A 128 -1.90 4.16 -1.59
C ILE A 128 -0.39 4.01 -1.84
N ASP A 129 0.43 4.94 -1.33
CA ASP A 129 1.90 4.84 -1.46
C ASP A 129 2.44 3.56 -0.79
N LYS A 130 1.80 3.10 0.30
CA LYS A 130 2.14 1.83 0.97
C LYS A 130 1.62 0.59 0.24
N CYS A 131 0.53 0.69 -0.51
CA CYS A 131 0.03 -0.40 -1.35
C CYS A 131 1.04 -0.80 -2.45
N VAL A 132 1.97 0.08 -2.82
CA VAL A 132 3.04 -0.18 -3.80
C VAL A 132 4.44 -0.28 -3.16
N SER A 133 4.48 -0.68 -1.89
CA SER A 133 5.73 -0.95 -1.16
C SER A 133 6.61 -1.98 -1.88
N GLY A 134 7.93 -1.83 -1.75
CA GLY A 134 8.89 -2.85 -2.20
C GLY A 134 8.77 -4.17 -1.44
N VAL A 135 8.18 -4.14 -0.23
CA VAL A 135 8.00 -5.30 0.64
C VAL A 135 6.62 -5.93 0.38
N ALA A 136 6.60 -7.21 -0.01
CA ALA A 136 5.38 -7.87 -0.47
C ALA A 136 4.27 -7.94 0.58
N PHE A 137 4.58 -8.35 1.82
CA PHE A 137 3.56 -8.44 2.86
C PHE A 137 2.98 -7.07 3.23
N VAL A 138 3.79 -5.99 3.15
CA VAL A 138 3.31 -4.62 3.39
C VAL A 138 2.29 -4.22 2.34
N ARG A 139 2.45 -4.63 1.07
CA ARG A 139 1.44 -4.37 0.03
C ARG A 139 0.10 -5.02 0.37
N GLU A 140 0.11 -6.27 0.81
CA GLU A 140 -1.09 -7.01 1.26
C GLU A 140 -1.77 -6.34 2.45
N SER A 141 -1.01 -6.05 3.51
CA SER A 141 -1.54 -5.35 4.69
C SER A 141 -2.09 -3.97 4.33
N ALA A 142 -1.39 -3.21 3.48
CA ALA A 142 -1.82 -1.88 3.06
C ALA A 142 -3.08 -1.92 2.18
N ALA A 143 -3.23 -2.91 1.30
CA ALA A 143 -4.44 -3.09 0.50
C ALA A 143 -5.66 -3.42 1.38
N ASN A 144 -5.48 -4.31 2.37
CA ASN A 144 -6.53 -4.62 3.34
C ASN A 144 -6.88 -3.41 4.22
N ALA A 145 -5.86 -2.69 4.71
CA ALA A 145 -6.04 -1.46 5.47
C ALA A 145 -6.78 -0.39 4.67
N THR A 146 -6.44 -0.21 3.39
CA THR A 146 -7.12 0.75 2.51
C THR A 146 -8.60 0.38 2.31
N SER A 147 -8.93 -0.91 2.21
CA SER A 147 -10.31 -1.39 2.17
C SER A 147 -11.10 -1.02 3.43
N ALA A 148 -10.50 -1.22 4.61
CA ALA A 148 -11.12 -0.83 5.87
C ALA A 148 -11.25 0.69 5.99
N PHE A 149 -10.23 1.44 5.55
CA PHE A 149 -10.22 2.89 5.57
C PHE A 149 -11.40 3.50 4.79
N VAL A 150 -11.70 3.00 3.58
CA VAL A 150 -12.81 3.54 2.77
C VAL A 150 -14.20 3.18 3.29
N GLN A 151 -14.31 2.20 4.19
CA GLN A 151 -15.55 1.86 4.88
C GLN A 151 -15.83 2.82 6.04
N GLU A 152 -14.79 3.29 6.71
CA GLU A 152 -14.90 4.14 7.90
C GLU A 152 -14.83 5.64 7.58
N ILE A 153 -14.04 6.05 6.59
CA ILE A 153 -13.85 7.45 6.21
C ILE A 153 -14.58 7.76 4.91
N VAL A 154 -15.35 8.85 4.92
CA VAL A 154 -15.96 9.41 3.71
C VAL A 154 -14.87 10.07 2.87
N ILE A 155 -14.31 9.29 1.93
CA ILE A 155 -13.36 9.76 0.92
C ILE A 155 -13.96 9.61 -0.47
N SER A 156 -13.60 10.53 -1.37
CA SER A 156 -14.00 10.47 -2.77
C SER A 156 -13.27 9.31 -3.45
N MET A 157 -14.01 8.29 -3.89
CA MET A 157 -13.44 7.16 -4.65
C MET A 157 -12.66 7.65 -5.90
N PRO A 158 -13.13 8.65 -6.67
CA PRO A 158 -12.33 9.26 -7.73
C PRO A 158 -10.94 9.75 -7.31
N VAL A 159 -10.76 10.26 -6.09
CA VAL A 159 -9.44 10.71 -5.60
C VAL A 159 -8.48 9.54 -5.49
N LEU A 160 -8.94 8.42 -4.92
CA LEU A 160 -8.14 7.20 -4.80
C LEU A 160 -7.83 6.59 -6.17
N LEU A 161 -8.81 6.53 -7.07
CA LEU A 161 -8.62 5.99 -8.42
C LEU A 161 -7.64 6.84 -9.25
N ASN A 162 -7.72 8.16 -9.18
CA ASN A 162 -6.76 9.03 -9.88
C ASN A 162 -5.34 8.83 -9.34
N LYS A 163 -5.16 8.78 -8.01
CA LYS A 163 -3.85 8.50 -7.40
C LYS A 163 -3.30 7.13 -7.83
N LEU A 164 -4.16 6.11 -7.91
CA LEU A 164 -3.77 4.77 -8.36
C LEU A 164 -3.38 4.75 -9.84
N ASP A 165 -4.07 5.52 -10.68
CA ASP A 165 -3.73 5.68 -12.10
C ASP A 165 -2.37 6.36 -12.29
N ASP A 166 -2.11 7.44 -11.54
CA ASP A 166 -0.82 8.14 -11.53
C ASP A 166 0.32 7.19 -11.10
N VAL A 167 0.12 6.46 -10.01
CA VAL A 167 1.12 5.51 -9.48
C VAL A 167 1.35 4.35 -10.46
N TYR A 168 0.30 3.79 -11.05
CA TYR A 168 0.45 2.73 -12.04
C TYR A 168 1.19 3.21 -13.28
N THR A 169 0.82 4.38 -13.80
CA THR A 169 1.41 4.99 -15.00
C THR A 169 2.91 5.24 -14.81
N ASP A 170 3.31 5.75 -13.65
CA ASP A 170 4.72 5.91 -13.30
C ASP A 170 5.44 4.56 -13.22
N LEU A 171 4.91 3.62 -12.42
CA LEU A 171 5.54 2.31 -12.22
C LEU A 171 5.55 1.44 -13.48
N ALA A 172 4.69 1.71 -14.48
CA ALA A 172 4.65 0.99 -15.75
C ALA A 172 5.86 1.30 -16.64
N GLN A 173 6.54 2.43 -16.40
CA GLN A 173 7.76 2.79 -17.11
C GLN A 173 8.92 1.85 -16.76
N ILE A 174 9.68 1.44 -17.77
CA ILE A 174 10.96 0.77 -17.55
C ILE A 174 11.95 1.82 -17.03
N ARG A 175 12.49 1.60 -15.83
CA ARG A 175 13.50 2.51 -15.29
C ARG A 175 14.80 2.29 -16.06
N PRO A 176 15.41 3.35 -16.62
CA PRO A 176 16.64 3.22 -17.39
C PRO A 176 17.79 2.78 -16.48
N ALA A 177 18.83 2.23 -17.11
CA ALA A 177 20.08 1.97 -16.40
C ALA A 177 20.69 3.28 -15.87
N VAL A 178 21.28 3.23 -14.68
CA VAL A 178 21.98 4.35 -14.06
C VAL A 178 23.48 4.16 -14.26
N TYR A 179 24.16 5.22 -14.71
CA TYR A 179 25.59 5.23 -15.00
C TYR A 179 26.32 6.17 -14.03
N ASP A 180 27.55 5.83 -13.66
CA ASP A 180 28.45 6.74 -12.94
C ASP A 180 29.06 7.80 -13.87
N GLU A 181 29.84 8.72 -13.31
CA GLU A 181 30.48 9.83 -14.04
C GLU A 181 31.47 9.36 -15.14
N VAL A 182 31.90 8.09 -15.10
CA VAL A 182 32.81 7.50 -16.09
C VAL A 182 32.10 6.51 -17.02
N GLY A 183 30.76 6.48 -17.00
CA GLY A 183 29.93 5.71 -17.92
C GLY A 183 29.79 4.22 -17.58
N ARG A 184 30.12 3.79 -16.37
CA ARG A 184 29.90 2.40 -15.92
C ARG A 184 28.49 2.24 -15.38
N VAL A 185 27.85 1.11 -15.69
CA VAL A 185 26.53 0.78 -15.15
C VAL A 185 26.64 0.55 -13.64
N VAL A 186 25.91 1.36 -12.87
CA VAL A 186 25.73 1.23 -11.42
C VAL A 186 24.44 0.49 -11.09
N MET A 187 23.44 0.61 -11.97
CA MET A 187 22.16 -0.06 -11.85
C MET A 187 21.63 -0.41 -13.23
N GLU A 188 21.27 -1.67 -13.43
CA GLU A 188 20.66 -2.13 -14.67
C GLU A 188 19.26 -1.54 -14.88
N SER A 189 18.84 -1.52 -16.14
CA SER A 189 17.45 -1.23 -16.48
C SER A 189 16.52 -2.23 -15.78
N ARG A 190 15.44 -1.73 -15.17
CA ARG A 190 14.55 -2.57 -14.36
C ARG A 190 13.09 -2.24 -14.54
N ASP A 191 12.28 -3.29 -14.49
CA ASP A 191 10.84 -3.19 -14.39
C ASP A 191 10.42 -3.24 -12.92
N GLU A 192 9.68 -2.25 -12.45
CA GLU A 192 9.15 -2.21 -11.08
C GLU A 192 7.83 -2.99 -10.92
N TRP A 193 7.71 -4.12 -11.62
CA TRP A 193 6.47 -4.89 -11.69
C TRP A 193 5.97 -5.34 -10.30
N ALA A 194 6.87 -5.67 -9.38
CA ALA A 194 6.49 -6.11 -8.03
C ALA A 194 5.80 -5.00 -7.23
N ARG A 195 6.25 -3.74 -7.40
CA ARG A 195 5.57 -2.59 -6.79
C ARG A 195 4.26 -2.32 -7.51
N ARG A 196 4.27 -2.39 -8.84
CA ARG A 196 3.10 -2.18 -9.70
C ARG A 196 1.98 -3.19 -9.44
N SER A 197 2.30 -4.44 -9.08
CA SER A 197 1.28 -5.45 -8.75
C SER A 197 0.44 -5.07 -7.53
N GLY A 198 0.99 -4.23 -6.64
CA GLY A 198 0.26 -3.61 -5.54
C GLY A 198 -0.96 -2.80 -5.94
N VAL A 199 -0.95 -2.18 -7.14
CA VAL A 199 -2.11 -1.44 -7.66
C VAL A 199 -3.27 -2.40 -7.95
N GLY A 200 -3.01 -3.53 -8.60
CA GLY A 200 -4.03 -4.54 -8.87
C GLY A 200 -4.60 -5.14 -7.58
N LEU A 201 -3.76 -5.30 -6.57
CA LEU A 201 -4.16 -5.81 -5.26
C LEU A 201 -5.12 -4.88 -4.52
N VAL A 202 -4.78 -3.59 -4.40
CA VAL A 202 -5.65 -2.61 -3.73
C VAL A 202 -6.92 -2.34 -4.54
N LEU A 203 -6.86 -2.30 -5.87
CA LEU A 203 -8.06 -2.23 -6.72
C LEU A 203 -8.98 -3.42 -6.48
N GLY A 204 -8.43 -4.63 -6.34
CA GLY A 204 -9.22 -5.81 -6.01
C GLY A 204 -9.96 -5.68 -4.67
N ARG A 205 -9.37 -5.02 -3.67
CA ARG A 205 -10.05 -4.73 -2.41
C ARG A 205 -11.07 -3.59 -2.51
N LEU A 206 -10.77 -2.57 -3.31
CA LEU A 206 -11.66 -1.42 -3.52
C LEU A 206 -12.87 -1.74 -4.39
N ALA A 207 -12.81 -2.78 -5.23
CA ALA A 207 -13.89 -3.16 -6.13
C ALA A 207 -15.25 -3.32 -5.43
N GLU A 208 -15.27 -3.87 -4.20
CA GLU A 208 -16.48 -4.00 -3.38
C GLU A 208 -17.06 -2.64 -2.95
N HIS A 209 -16.24 -1.60 -2.84
CA HIS A 209 -16.64 -0.27 -2.36
C HIS A 209 -16.96 0.71 -3.49
N VAL A 210 -16.69 0.32 -4.74
CA VAL A 210 -17.03 1.12 -5.92
C VAL A 210 -18.55 1.28 -6.00
N ARG A 211 -18.99 2.51 -6.24
CA ARG A 211 -20.37 2.86 -6.58
C ARG A 211 -20.54 2.90 -8.10
N VAL A 212 -21.76 2.72 -8.58
CA VAL A 212 -22.07 2.69 -10.03
C VAL A 212 -21.50 3.88 -10.79
N GLY A 213 -21.58 5.10 -10.21
CA GLY A 213 -21.08 6.33 -10.84
C GLY A 213 -19.55 6.36 -11.04
N ASP A 214 -18.80 5.54 -10.30
CA ASP A 214 -17.34 5.44 -10.40
C ASP A 214 -16.88 4.18 -11.16
N ALA A 215 -17.81 3.26 -11.49
CA ALA A 215 -17.48 1.97 -12.08
C ALA A 215 -16.79 2.12 -13.45
N MET A 216 -17.28 3.00 -14.32
CA MET A 216 -16.64 3.25 -15.62
C MET A 216 -15.25 3.89 -15.48
N ARG A 217 -15.03 4.75 -14.47
CA ARG A 217 -13.70 5.30 -14.17
C ARG A 217 -12.74 4.19 -13.74
N PHE A 218 -13.21 3.28 -12.87
CA PHE A 218 -12.44 2.13 -12.43
C PHE A 218 -12.03 1.24 -13.62
N ILE A 219 -12.97 0.92 -14.51
CA ILE A 219 -12.68 0.07 -15.67
C ILE A 219 -11.67 0.75 -16.61
N LYS A 220 -11.75 2.07 -16.81
CA LYS A 220 -10.80 2.83 -17.65
C LYS A 220 -9.38 2.90 -17.06
N LEU A 221 -9.22 2.77 -15.74
CA LEU A 221 -7.91 2.61 -15.11
C LEU A 221 -7.32 1.22 -15.45
N VAL A 222 -8.16 0.18 -15.42
CA VAL A 222 -7.74 -1.20 -15.71
C VAL A 222 -7.49 -1.45 -17.20
N ALA A 223 -8.36 -0.96 -18.09
CA ALA A 223 -8.32 -1.23 -19.52
C ALA A 223 -8.06 0.06 -20.32
N PRO A 224 -7.07 0.08 -21.24
CA PRO A 224 -6.35 -1.09 -21.74
C PRO A 224 -5.07 -1.47 -20.97
N HIS A 225 -4.44 -0.51 -20.27
CA HIS A 225 -3.05 -0.65 -19.83
C HIS A 225 -2.82 -1.76 -18.79
N GLY A 226 -3.72 -1.94 -17.82
CA GLY A 226 -3.65 -3.01 -16.83
C GLY A 226 -3.79 -4.40 -17.46
N LEU A 227 -4.67 -4.55 -18.45
CA LEU A 227 -4.84 -5.81 -19.20
C LEU A 227 -3.64 -6.12 -20.09
N ALA A 228 -2.96 -5.09 -20.60
CA ALA A 228 -1.79 -5.21 -21.45
C ALA A 228 -0.46 -5.28 -20.68
N ASP A 229 -0.47 -5.27 -19.34
CA ASP A 229 0.77 -5.21 -18.53
C ASP A 229 1.75 -6.33 -18.91
N ARG A 230 3.05 -6.06 -18.81
CA ARG A 230 4.14 -6.99 -19.12
C ARG A 230 4.20 -8.13 -18.10
N SER A 231 3.88 -7.87 -16.84
CA SER A 231 3.84 -8.87 -15.76
C SER A 231 2.48 -9.54 -15.64
N ALA A 232 2.48 -10.87 -15.60
CA ALA A 232 1.26 -11.66 -15.42
C ALA A 232 0.56 -11.36 -14.08
N GLU A 233 1.32 -11.06 -13.02
CA GLU A 233 0.77 -10.75 -11.70
C GLU A 233 -0.03 -9.44 -11.73
N CYS A 234 0.53 -8.39 -12.34
CA CYS A 234 -0.16 -7.12 -12.56
C CYS A 234 -1.42 -7.32 -13.40
N ARG A 235 -1.30 -8.02 -14.55
CA ARG A 235 -2.44 -8.31 -15.43
C ARG A 235 -3.56 -9.04 -14.71
N ASN A 236 -3.21 -10.08 -13.95
CA ASN A 236 -4.18 -10.89 -13.22
C ASN A 236 -4.89 -10.08 -12.13
N GLY A 237 -4.15 -9.29 -11.34
CA GLY A 237 -4.72 -8.42 -10.32
C GLY A 237 -5.70 -7.42 -10.91
N MET A 238 -5.28 -6.70 -11.96
CA MET A 238 -6.10 -5.72 -12.68
C MET A 238 -7.37 -6.35 -13.27
N ARG A 239 -7.23 -7.46 -14.00
CA ARG A 239 -8.36 -8.17 -14.62
C ARG A 239 -9.34 -8.66 -13.57
N ASN A 240 -8.87 -9.27 -12.48
CA ASN A 240 -9.74 -9.78 -11.42
C ASN A 240 -10.51 -8.64 -10.75
N ALA A 241 -9.86 -7.51 -10.49
CA ALA A 241 -10.51 -6.33 -9.93
C ALA A 241 -11.62 -5.78 -10.85
N ALA A 242 -11.35 -5.68 -12.16
CA ALA A 242 -12.37 -5.27 -13.13
C ALA A 242 -13.53 -6.27 -13.23
N VAL A 243 -13.26 -7.58 -13.17
CA VAL A 243 -14.32 -8.60 -13.15
C VAL A 243 -15.27 -8.40 -11.97
N GLU A 244 -14.76 -8.10 -10.77
CA GLU A 244 -15.62 -7.83 -9.61
C GLU A 244 -16.48 -6.56 -9.78
N VAL A 245 -15.91 -5.50 -10.36
CA VAL A 245 -16.68 -4.28 -10.67
C VAL A 245 -17.76 -4.54 -11.71
N ILE A 246 -17.47 -5.30 -12.77
CA ILE A 246 -18.45 -5.69 -13.78
C ILE A 246 -19.53 -6.60 -13.17
N ARG A 247 -19.17 -7.54 -12.30
CA ARG A 247 -20.15 -8.40 -11.61
C ARG A 247 -21.13 -7.59 -10.77
N LYS A 248 -20.66 -6.50 -10.17
CA LYS A 248 -21.46 -5.65 -9.30
C LYS A 248 -22.32 -4.65 -10.06
N HIS A 249 -21.76 -3.99 -11.09
CA HIS A 249 -22.38 -2.82 -11.74
C HIS A 249 -22.61 -3.00 -13.25
N GLY A 250 -22.20 -4.14 -13.82
CA GLY A 250 -22.16 -4.37 -15.27
C GLY A 250 -23.48 -4.16 -15.97
N LYS A 251 -24.60 -4.55 -15.33
CA LYS A 251 -25.95 -4.29 -15.84
C LYS A 251 -26.25 -2.79 -15.97
N ASP A 252 -25.89 -2.00 -14.95
CA ASP A 252 -26.20 -0.57 -14.90
C ASP A 252 -25.33 0.26 -15.85
N ILE A 253 -24.08 -0.17 -16.05
CA ILE A 253 -23.12 0.54 -16.92
C ILE A 253 -23.01 -0.05 -18.33
N MET A 254 -23.77 -1.11 -18.64
CA MET A 254 -23.75 -1.82 -19.93
C MET A 254 -23.76 -0.89 -21.15
N PRO A 255 -24.65 0.14 -21.24
CA PRO A 255 -24.74 0.98 -22.44
C PRO A 255 -23.45 1.77 -22.73
N GLU A 256 -22.63 2.04 -21.70
CA GLU A 256 -21.32 2.68 -21.88
C GLU A 256 -20.20 1.64 -22.00
N LEU A 257 -20.25 0.59 -21.18
CA LEU A 257 -19.17 -0.39 -21.05
C LEU A 257 -19.02 -1.28 -22.27
N LEU A 258 -20.12 -1.79 -22.84
CA LEU A 258 -20.06 -2.69 -23.99
C LEU A 258 -19.42 -2.00 -25.20
N PRO A 259 -19.89 -0.82 -25.67
CA PRO A 259 -19.24 -0.13 -26.78
C PRO A 259 -17.78 0.22 -26.47
N PHE A 260 -17.44 0.54 -25.23
CA PHE A 260 -16.05 0.80 -24.84
C PHE A 260 -15.16 -0.44 -25.03
N LEU A 261 -15.59 -1.61 -24.55
CA LEU A 261 -14.82 -2.85 -24.68
C LEU A 261 -14.76 -3.37 -26.12
N GLU A 262 -15.86 -3.26 -26.89
CA GLU A 262 -15.91 -3.63 -28.31
C GLU A 262 -14.96 -2.76 -29.13
N ASN A 263 -15.02 -1.43 -28.96
CA ASN A 263 -14.10 -0.52 -29.65
C ASN A 263 -12.63 -0.81 -29.31
N LEU A 264 -12.31 -1.13 -28.04
CA LEU A 264 -10.96 -1.54 -27.67
C LEU A 264 -10.56 -2.87 -28.33
N SER A 265 -11.46 -3.83 -28.41
CA SER A 265 -11.22 -5.12 -29.07
C SER A 265 -10.95 -4.93 -30.57
N ASP A 266 -11.79 -4.16 -31.25
CA ASP A 266 -11.67 -3.89 -32.70
C ASP A 266 -10.41 -3.08 -33.03
N ALA A 267 -10.01 -2.16 -32.15
CA ALA A 267 -8.79 -1.37 -32.30
C ALA A 267 -7.50 -2.17 -31.98
N THR A 268 -7.59 -3.35 -31.37
CA THR A 268 -6.42 -4.14 -30.95
C THR A 268 -5.85 -4.94 -32.13
N PRO A 269 -4.62 -4.66 -32.62
CA PRO A 269 -4.06 -5.33 -33.80
C PRO A 269 -3.75 -6.81 -33.56
N ASN A 270 -3.84 -7.66 -34.60
CA ASN A 270 -3.67 -9.12 -34.53
C ASN A 270 -2.25 -9.64 -34.18
N GLY A 271 -1.27 -8.76 -33.91
CA GLY A 271 0.09 -9.15 -33.53
C GLY A 271 0.17 -9.78 -32.13
N GLY A 272 1.10 -10.71 -31.92
CA GLY A 272 1.23 -11.47 -30.67
C GLY A 272 1.58 -10.61 -29.44
N GLU A 273 2.20 -9.45 -29.66
CA GLU A 273 2.46 -8.43 -28.64
C GLU A 273 1.18 -7.89 -27.98
N HIS A 274 0.02 -8.07 -28.63
CA HIS A 274 -1.29 -7.66 -28.12
C HIS A 274 -2.12 -8.82 -27.52
N ASP A 275 -1.58 -10.03 -27.44
CA ASP A 275 -2.30 -11.21 -26.91
C ASP A 275 -2.80 -10.99 -25.49
N ASN A 276 -2.00 -10.36 -24.63
CA ASN A 276 -2.38 -10.06 -23.25
C ASN A 276 -3.65 -9.19 -23.18
N LEU A 277 -3.69 -8.12 -23.98
CA LEU A 277 -4.85 -7.23 -24.04
C LEU A 277 -6.08 -7.98 -24.56
N ARG A 278 -5.94 -8.73 -25.65
CA ARG A 278 -7.04 -9.55 -26.20
C ARG A 278 -7.61 -10.52 -25.18
N GLN A 279 -6.75 -11.29 -24.50
CA GLN A 279 -7.19 -12.23 -23.48
C GLN A 279 -7.91 -11.54 -22.33
N GLY A 280 -7.41 -10.39 -21.87
CA GLY A 280 -8.08 -9.57 -20.87
C GLY A 280 -9.46 -9.09 -21.32
N LEU A 281 -9.56 -8.54 -22.53
CA LEU A 281 -10.81 -8.06 -23.11
C LEU A 281 -11.83 -9.18 -23.27
N VAL A 282 -11.43 -10.37 -23.72
CA VAL A 282 -12.30 -11.55 -23.82
C VAL A 282 -12.89 -11.91 -22.46
N VAL A 283 -12.12 -11.84 -21.37
CA VAL A 283 -12.63 -12.11 -20.02
C VAL A 283 -13.64 -11.03 -19.59
N LEU A 284 -13.34 -9.75 -19.82
CA LEU A 284 -14.26 -8.67 -19.44
C LEU A 284 -15.56 -8.71 -20.25
N LEU A 285 -15.47 -8.88 -21.57
CA LEU A 285 -16.63 -9.06 -22.46
C LEU A 285 -17.45 -10.30 -22.08
N GLY A 286 -16.79 -11.43 -21.81
CA GLY A 286 -17.47 -12.65 -21.37
C GLY A 286 -18.15 -12.50 -20.00
N THR A 287 -17.58 -11.70 -19.10
CA THR A 287 -18.21 -11.36 -17.82
C THR A 287 -19.44 -10.47 -18.04
N LEU A 288 -19.31 -9.46 -18.91
CA LEU A 288 -20.39 -8.54 -19.24
C LEU A 288 -21.55 -9.21 -19.99
N ALA A 289 -21.25 -10.19 -20.85
CA ALA A 289 -22.24 -10.92 -21.65
C ALA A 289 -23.34 -11.59 -20.84
N GLN A 290 -23.11 -11.84 -19.54
CA GLN A 290 -24.11 -12.38 -18.61
C GLN A 290 -25.32 -11.44 -18.42
N TYR A 291 -25.21 -10.18 -18.83
CA TYR A 291 -26.26 -9.18 -18.74
C TYR A 291 -26.80 -8.75 -20.12
N LEU A 292 -26.40 -9.43 -21.21
CA LEU A 292 -27.02 -9.25 -22.52
C LEU A 292 -28.32 -10.06 -22.54
N ASP A 293 -29.46 -9.35 -22.57
CA ASP A 293 -30.77 -9.94 -22.83
C ASP A 293 -30.97 -10.21 -24.34
#